data_AF-A0A661FWY2-F1
#
_entry.id   AF-A0A661FWY2-F1
#
_cell.length_a   1.000
_cell.length_b   1.000
_cell.length_c   1.000
_cell.angle_alpha   90.00
_cell.angle_beta   90.00
_cell.angle_gamma   90.00
#
_symmetry.space_group_name_H-M   'P 1'
#
loop_
_entity.id
_entity.type
_entity.pdbx_description
1 polymer ?
#
loop_
_entity_poly.entity_id
_entity_poly.type
_entity_poly.pdbx_seq_one_letter_code
_entity_poly.pdbx_strand_id
1 'polypeptide(L)'
;MPDVLISSPGGVIAVLCAVAAFWFFVEQKTEWKMFQYMPPLLFIYATPVFLNNLDVIPASSEVYSGLSKFALPVFIVLMLIKVDVPAAIRIMGKGVLVMLMGSAGVVVGAVVSYVIVHRWLAPDAWTGFGALAGSWIGGTGNMAATAEMLATPPEQFGLAVLADNVIYIVWLPILLASKNFADRFNKWANVPEDRIRMMDSAAALMIEEEKAPHMRDYIYLAAIAIGVTWISAPLARVFFNAMMTSAPGL
;
A
#
# COMPACT_ATOMS: atom_id res chain seq x y z
N MET A 1 -32.60 1.48 -7.25
CA MET A 1 -31.28 1.49 -6.57
C MET A 1 -31.51 0.76 -5.27
N PRO A 2 -30.73 -0.25 -4.88
CA PRO A 2 -30.89 -0.84 -3.55
C PRO A 2 -30.77 0.28 -2.52
N ASP A 3 -31.71 0.31 -1.57
CA ASP A 3 -31.75 1.31 -0.50
C ASP A 3 -30.57 1.06 0.44
N VAL A 4 -29.43 1.68 0.14
CA VAL A 4 -28.24 1.60 0.97
C VAL A 4 -28.55 2.21 2.34
N LEU A 5 -28.32 1.43 3.42
CA LEU A 5 -28.74 1.78 4.78
C LEU A 5 -28.09 3.09 5.26
N ILE A 6 -26.79 3.26 5.01
CA ILE A 6 -26.01 4.43 5.44
C ILE A 6 -25.38 5.09 4.22
N SER A 7 -26.05 6.10 3.68
CA SER A 7 -25.60 6.82 2.48
C SER A 7 -24.99 8.20 2.77
N SER A 8 -25.19 8.75 3.98
CA SER A 8 -24.69 10.09 4.31
C SER A 8 -23.16 10.10 4.48
N PRO A 9 -22.46 11.16 4.04
CA PRO A 9 -21.01 11.27 4.18
C PRO A 9 -20.53 11.09 5.63
N GLY A 10 -21.19 11.74 6.58
CA GLY A 10 -20.89 11.58 8.01
C GLY A 10 -21.12 10.15 8.51
N GLY A 11 -22.16 9.48 8.02
CA GLY A 11 -22.45 8.08 8.34
C GLY A 11 -21.37 7.14 7.82
N VAL A 12 -20.92 7.33 6.58
CA VAL A 12 -19.82 6.54 6.00
C VAL A 12 -18.53 6.70 6.81
N ILE A 13 -18.15 7.94 7.17
CA ILE A 13 -16.99 8.19 8.03
C ILE A 13 -17.14 7.48 9.38
N ALA A 14 -18.32 7.61 10.01
CA ALA A 14 -18.58 6.98 11.30
C ALA A 14 -18.44 5.46 11.24
N VAL A 15 -18.97 4.82 10.18
CA VAL A 15 -18.82 3.36 9.98
C VAL A 15 -17.36 2.97 9.80
N LEU A 16 -16.61 3.67 8.94
CA LEU A 16 -15.19 3.36 8.71
C LEU A 16 -14.37 3.49 10.00
N CYS A 17 -14.57 4.57 10.76
CA CYS A 17 -13.91 4.77 12.05
C CYS A 17 -14.34 3.70 13.08
N ALA A 18 -15.63 3.35 13.13
CA ALA A 18 -16.15 2.34 14.02
C ALA A 18 -15.57 0.95 13.72
N VAL A 19 -15.44 0.58 12.44
CA VAL A 19 -14.81 -0.68 12.02
C VAL A 19 -13.35 -0.74 12.49
N ALA A 20 -12.58 0.32 12.26
CA ALA A 20 -11.19 0.37 12.69
C ALA A 20 -11.06 0.28 14.22
N ALA A 21 -11.83 1.09 14.95
CA ALA A 21 -11.84 1.09 16.41
C ALA A 21 -12.28 -0.26 16.98
N PHE A 22 -13.30 -0.89 16.39
CA PHE A 22 -13.82 -2.18 16.82
C PHE A 22 -12.75 -3.28 16.72
N TRP A 23 -12.08 -3.42 15.58
CA TRP A 23 -11.10 -4.49 15.41
C TRP A 23 -9.85 -4.30 16.26
N PHE A 24 -9.38 -3.07 16.45
CA PHE A 24 -8.31 -2.80 17.41
C PHE A 24 -8.74 -3.05 18.85
N PHE A 25 -9.97 -2.68 19.22
CA PHE A 25 -10.50 -2.96 20.55
C PHE A 25 -10.61 -4.47 20.82
N VAL A 26 -11.11 -5.23 19.85
CA VAL A 26 -11.21 -6.70 19.94
C VAL A 26 -9.83 -7.30 20.10
N GLU A 27 -8.84 -6.88 19.30
CA GLU A 27 -7.48 -7.40 19.40
C GLU A 27 -6.86 -7.11 20.77
N GLN A 28 -6.92 -5.87 21.25
CA GLN A 28 -6.37 -5.48 22.55
C GLN A 28 -7.04 -6.19 23.74
N LYS A 29 -8.36 -6.44 23.65
CA LYS A 29 -9.10 -7.01 24.78
C LYS A 29 -9.09 -8.53 24.81
N THR A 30 -9.05 -9.17 23.64
CA THR A 30 -9.16 -10.63 23.54
C THR A 30 -7.81 -11.32 23.51
N GLU A 31 -6.76 -10.66 23.01
CA GLU A 31 -5.41 -11.20 22.82
C GLU A 31 -5.41 -12.60 22.18
N TRP A 32 -6.39 -12.88 21.31
CA TRP A 32 -6.55 -14.20 20.71
C TRP A 32 -5.32 -14.56 19.88
N LYS A 33 -4.88 -15.83 19.99
CA LYS A 33 -3.77 -16.37 19.20
C LYS A 33 -3.98 -16.21 17.69
N MET A 34 -5.23 -16.08 17.24
CA MET A 34 -5.56 -15.76 15.85
C MET A 34 -4.92 -14.45 15.38
N PHE A 35 -4.87 -13.41 16.22
CA PHE A 35 -4.30 -12.11 15.86
C PHE A 35 -2.77 -12.15 15.68
N GLN A 36 -2.10 -13.21 16.16
CA GLN A 36 -0.67 -13.45 15.87
C GLN A 36 -0.44 -13.92 14.43
N TYR A 37 -1.43 -14.58 13.83
CA TYR A 37 -1.38 -15.06 12.44
C TYR A 37 -2.10 -14.10 11.49
N MET A 38 -3.16 -13.45 11.95
CA MET A 38 -4.05 -12.62 11.16
C MET A 38 -4.31 -11.30 11.91
N PRO A 39 -3.45 -10.28 11.78
CA PRO A 39 -3.58 -9.04 12.54
C PRO A 39 -4.86 -8.27 12.20
N PRO A 40 -5.30 -7.40 13.12
CA PRO A 40 -6.58 -6.70 13.04
C PRO A 40 -6.75 -5.90 11.75
N LEU A 41 -5.64 -5.39 11.18
CA LEU A 41 -5.63 -4.65 9.93
C LEU A 41 -6.31 -5.40 8.77
N LEU A 42 -6.18 -6.72 8.70
CA LEU A 42 -6.82 -7.55 7.68
C LEU A 42 -8.34 -7.46 7.74
N PHE A 43 -8.88 -7.53 8.95
CA PHE A 43 -10.31 -7.43 9.18
C PHE A 43 -10.82 -6.00 8.96
N ILE A 44 -9.99 -4.99 9.25
CA ILE A 44 -10.29 -3.58 8.96
C ILE A 44 -10.43 -3.38 7.44
N TYR A 45 -9.61 -4.04 6.62
CA TYR A 45 -9.76 -4.01 5.16
C TYR A 45 -10.94 -4.84 4.64
N ALA A 46 -11.17 -6.02 5.22
CA ALA A 46 -12.21 -6.93 4.73
C ALA A 46 -13.63 -6.48 5.10
N THR A 47 -13.83 -5.91 6.30
CA THR A 47 -15.16 -5.56 6.82
C THR A 47 -15.92 -4.56 5.93
N PRO A 48 -15.33 -3.45 5.46
CA PRO A 48 -16.00 -2.53 4.54
C PRO A 48 -16.43 -3.18 3.24
N VAL A 49 -15.68 -4.17 2.74
CA VAL A 49 -16.07 -4.94 1.54
C VAL A 49 -17.36 -5.70 1.80
N PHE A 50 -17.47 -6.41 2.93
CA PHE A 50 -18.71 -7.11 3.30
C PHE A 50 -19.87 -6.13 3.56
N LEU A 51 -19.62 -5.03 4.26
CA LEU A 51 -20.64 -4.00 4.50
C LEU A 51 -21.15 -3.39 3.20
N ASN A 52 -20.28 -3.22 2.21
CA ASN A 52 -20.69 -2.76 0.88
C ASN A 52 -21.54 -3.81 0.14
N ASN A 53 -21.13 -5.08 0.15
CA ASN A 53 -21.87 -6.16 -0.50
C ASN A 53 -23.23 -6.45 0.16
N LEU A 54 -23.40 -6.09 1.44
CA LEU A 54 -24.65 -6.19 2.18
C LEU A 54 -25.49 -4.90 2.11
N ASP A 55 -25.15 -3.98 1.21
CA ASP A 55 -25.83 -2.67 1.04
C ASP A 55 -25.89 -1.81 2.32
N VAL A 56 -24.95 -2.00 3.26
CA VAL A 56 -24.85 -1.18 4.48
C VAL A 56 -24.19 0.16 4.19
N ILE A 57 -23.11 0.15 3.41
CA ILE A 57 -22.38 1.35 2.95
C ILE A 57 -22.31 1.40 1.43
N PRO A 58 -22.32 2.59 0.81
CA PRO A 58 -22.34 2.72 -0.63
C PRO A 58 -20.98 2.36 -1.24
N ALA A 59 -21.00 1.88 -2.48
CA ALA A 59 -19.79 1.62 -3.26
C ALA A 59 -19.09 2.93 -3.68
N SER A 60 -19.85 4.02 -3.81
CA SER A 60 -19.35 5.35 -4.16
C SER A 60 -19.78 6.37 -3.10
N SER A 61 -18.82 7.15 -2.61
CA SER A 61 -19.08 8.27 -1.70
C SER A 61 -18.03 9.35 -1.92
N GLU A 62 -18.42 10.62 -1.77
CA GLU A 62 -17.48 11.75 -1.78
C GLU A 62 -16.39 11.61 -0.71
N VAL A 63 -16.71 10.92 0.40
CA VAL A 63 -15.77 10.61 1.49
C VAL A 63 -14.56 9.84 0.98
N TYR A 64 -14.77 8.80 0.16
CA TYR A 64 -13.67 7.97 -0.35
C TYR A 64 -12.74 8.80 -1.22
N SER A 65 -13.31 9.64 -2.09
CA SER A 65 -12.54 10.56 -2.94
C SER A 65 -11.80 11.62 -2.12
N GLY A 66 -12.44 12.17 -1.08
CA GLY A 66 -11.85 13.17 -0.20
C GLY A 66 -10.70 12.62 0.63
N LEU A 67 -10.86 11.42 1.19
CA LEU A 67 -9.79 10.73 1.92
C LEU A 67 -8.60 10.43 1.02
N SER A 68 -8.84 9.88 -0.17
CA SER A 68 -7.76 9.61 -1.13
C SER A 68 -7.04 10.87 -1.60
N LYS A 69 -7.78 11.98 -1.78
CA LYS A 69 -7.21 13.23 -2.32
C LYS A 69 -6.47 14.07 -1.29
N PHE A 70 -6.95 14.07 -0.05
CA PHE A 70 -6.43 14.98 0.99
C PHE A 70 -5.78 14.24 2.15
N ALA A 71 -6.45 13.24 2.72
CA ALA A 71 -5.94 12.56 3.92
C ALA A 71 -4.76 11.63 3.62
N LEU A 72 -4.85 10.87 2.52
CA LEU A 72 -3.81 9.90 2.15
C LEU A 72 -2.43 10.56 1.94
N PRO A 73 -2.27 11.64 1.15
CA PRO A 73 -0.98 12.33 1.04
C PRO A 73 -0.45 12.85 2.38
N VAL A 74 -1.32 13.41 3.22
CA VAL A 74 -0.96 13.90 4.56
C VAL A 74 -0.44 12.77 5.43
N PHE A 75 -1.10 11.61 5.44
CA PHE A 75 -0.65 10.43 6.20
C PHE A 75 0.68 9.89 5.69
N ILE A 76 0.91 9.89 4.37
CA ILE A 76 2.20 9.50 3.80
C ILE A 76 3.31 10.45 4.28
N VAL A 77 3.09 11.77 4.29
CA VAL A 77 4.09 12.72 4.81
C VAL A 77 4.36 12.47 6.30
N LEU A 78 3.32 12.27 7.11
CA LEU A 78 3.47 11.96 8.54
C LEU A 78 4.24 10.66 8.77
N MET A 79 4.03 9.65 7.93
CA MET A 79 4.78 8.40 7.99
C MET A 79 6.25 8.61 7.61
N LEU A 80 6.52 9.43 6.60
CA LEU A 80 7.87 9.70 6.11
C LEU A 80 8.67 10.64 7.01
N ILE A 81 8.03 11.39 7.91
CA ILE A 81 8.75 12.35 8.79
C ILE A 81 9.74 11.65 9.73
N LYS A 82 9.47 10.39 10.09
CA LYS A 82 10.34 9.55 10.93
C LYS A 82 11.46 8.87 10.13
N VAL A 83 11.50 9.00 8.80
CA VAL A 83 12.49 8.33 7.95
C VAL A 83 13.81 9.09 7.98
N ASP A 84 14.89 8.40 8.37
CA ASP A 84 16.26 8.89 8.25
C ASP A 84 16.70 8.85 6.78
N VAL A 85 16.52 9.99 6.09
CA VAL A 85 16.86 10.15 4.67
C VAL A 85 18.36 9.91 4.41
N PRO A 86 19.32 10.49 5.18
CA PRO A 86 20.74 10.19 5.02
C PRO A 86 21.10 8.70 5.14
N ALA A 87 20.55 7.99 6.13
CA ALA A 87 20.76 6.56 6.27
C ALA A 87 20.14 5.79 5.10
N ALA A 88 18.93 6.16 4.68
CA ALA A 88 18.27 5.58 3.51
C ALA A 88 19.11 5.73 2.24
N ILE A 89 19.67 6.92 1.98
CA ILE A 89 20.55 7.18 0.82
C ILE A 89 21.84 6.35 0.89
N ARG A 90 22.45 6.22 2.07
CA ARG A 90 23.67 5.40 2.24
C ARG A 90 23.41 3.92 1.91
N ILE A 91 22.22 3.43 2.23
CA ILE A 91 21.79 2.06 1.94
C ILE A 91 21.35 1.92 0.48
N MET A 92 20.80 2.99 -0.11
CA MET A 92 20.25 3.05 -1.46
C MET A 92 21.23 2.55 -2.53
N GLY A 93 22.54 2.79 -2.40
CA GLY A 93 23.52 2.27 -3.37
C GLY A 93 23.44 0.75 -3.60
N LYS A 94 23.37 -0.04 -2.53
CA LYS A 94 23.13 -1.50 -2.62
C LYS A 94 21.63 -1.82 -2.73
N GLY A 95 20.77 -0.98 -2.15
CA GLY A 95 19.31 -1.11 -2.15
C GLY A 95 18.68 -0.98 -3.53
N VAL A 96 19.25 -0.20 -4.45
CA VAL A 96 18.77 -0.07 -5.83
C VAL A 96 18.84 -1.39 -6.56
N LEU A 97 19.92 -2.17 -6.39
CA LEU A 97 20.02 -3.48 -7.02
C LEU A 97 18.97 -4.45 -6.45
N VAL A 98 18.72 -4.40 -5.14
CA VAL A 98 17.67 -5.20 -4.50
C VAL A 98 16.28 -4.81 -5.02
N MET A 99 16.01 -3.50 -5.14
CA MET A 99 14.77 -2.98 -5.71
C MET A 99 14.60 -3.44 -7.17
N LEU A 100 15.63 -3.31 -8.01
CA LEU A 100 15.59 -3.73 -9.41
C LEU A 100 15.39 -5.24 -9.55
N MET A 101 16.02 -6.05 -8.69
CA MET A 101 15.77 -7.49 -8.64
C MET A 101 14.33 -7.81 -8.23
N GLY A 102 13.79 -7.07 -7.26
CA GLY A 102 12.38 -7.17 -6.87
C GLY A 102 11.44 -6.83 -8.03
N SER A 103 11.66 -5.71 -8.70
CA SER A 103 10.88 -5.29 -9.87
C SER A 103 10.97 -6.30 -11.01
N ALA A 104 12.17 -6.81 -11.32
CA ALA A 104 12.35 -7.87 -12.30
C ALA A 104 11.59 -9.14 -11.91
N GLY A 105 11.59 -9.50 -10.62
CA GLY A 105 10.79 -10.60 -10.07
C GLY A 105 9.29 -10.41 -10.30
N VAL A 106 8.77 -9.20 -10.09
CA VAL A 106 7.36 -8.86 -10.37
C VAL A 106 7.04 -9.02 -11.86
N VAL A 107 7.90 -8.50 -12.75
CA VAL A 107 7.72 -8.63 -14.20
C VAL A 107 7.72 -10.10 -14.63
N VAL A 108 8.71 -10.88 -14.18
CA VAL A 108 8.78 -12.32 -14.49
C VAL A 108 7.57 -13.05 -13.92
N GLY A 109 7.16 -12.74 -12.68
CA GLY A 109 5.97 -13.31 -12.06
C GLY A 109 4.68 -13.03 -12.84
N ALA A 110 4.51 -11.80 -13.35
CA ALA A 110 3.37 -11.43 -14.19
C ALA A 110 3.37 -12.21 -15.51
N VAL A 111 4.53 -12.35 -16.17
CA VAL A 111 4.66 -13.12 -17.41
C VAL A 111 4.38 -14.61 -17.16
N VAL A 112 5.00 -15.21 -16.14
CA VAL A 112 4.85 -16.64 -15.83
C VAL A 112 3.40 -16.95 -15.45
N SER A 113 2.79 -16.13 -14.59
CA SER A 113 1.38 -16.31 -14.21
C SER A 113 0.46 -16.21 -15.43
N TYR A 114 0.64 -15.21 -16.30
CA TYR A 114 -0.11 -15.11 -17.55
C TYR A 114 0.07 -16.36 -18.42
N VAL A 115 1.29 -16.82 -18.66
CA VAL A 115 1.55 -18.03 -19.47
C VAL A 115 0.84 -19.26 -18.92
N ILE A 116 0.69 -19.38 -17.60
CA ILE A 116 -0.04 -20.49 -16.98
C ILE A 116 -1.54 -20.42 -17.27
N VAL A 117 -2.14 -19.22 -17.22
CA VAL A 117 -3.61 -19.07 -17.26
C VAL A 117 -4.19 -18.51 -18.56
N HIS A 118 -3.35 -18.02 -19.49
CA HIS A 118 -3.78 -17.28 -20.69
C HIS A 118 -4.82 -18.01 -21.54
N ARG A 119 -4.82 -19.35 -21.54
CA ARG A 119 -5.76 -20.17 -22.31
C ARG A 119 -7.22 -19.99 -21.89
N TRP A 120 -7.47 -19.51 -20.67
CA TRP A 120 -8.80 -19.24 -20.14
C TRP A 120 -9.16 -17.77 -20.13
N LEU A 121 -8.29 -16.92 -20.67
CA LEU A 121 -8.44 -15.47 -20.63
C LEU A 121 -8.68 -14.91 -22.03
N ALA A 122 -9.17 -13.67 -22.06
CA ALA A 122 -9.31 -12.93 -23.30
C ALA A 122 -7.92 -12.65 -23.94
N PRO A 123 -7.82 -12.55 -25.27
CA PRO A 123 -6.54 -12.36 -25.96
C PRO A 123 -5.75 -11.11 -25.52
N ASP A 124 -6.44 -10.08 -25.04
CA ASP A 124 -5.94 -8.80 -24.57
C ASP A 124 -5.60 -8.79 -23.07
N ALA A 125 -5.89 -9.86 -22.32
CA ALA A 125 -5.73 -9.91 -20.87
C ALA A 125 -4.28 -9.65 -20.40
N TRP A 126 -3.27 -9.91 -21.24
CA TRP A 126 -1.87 -9.62 -20.92
C TRP A 126 -1.63 -8.13 -20.61
N THR A 127 -2.42 -7.22 -21.18
CA THR A 127 -2.36 -5.78 -20.90
C THR A 127 -2.80 -5.45 -19.46
N GLY A 128 -3.76 -6.22 -18.92
CA GLY A 128 -4.16 -6.15 -17.51
C GLY A 128 -3.08 -6.69 -16.56
N PHE A 129 -2.37 -7.76 -16.94
CA PHE A 129 -1.23 -8.26 -16.18
C PHE A 129 -0.06 -7.26 -16.18
N GLY A 130 0.17 -6.56 -17.30
CA GLY A 130 1.14 -5.48 -17.39
C GLY A 130 0.78 -4.31 -16.47
N ALA A 131 -0.46 -3.83 -16.51
CA ALA A 131 -0.95 -2.79 -15.60
C ALA A 131 -0.80 -3.22 -14.13
N LEU A 132 -1.19 -4.46 -13.80
CA LEU A 132 -1.03 -5.01 -12.45
C LEU A 132 0.44 -5.02 -12.01
N ALA A 133 1.37 -5.49 -12.86
CA ALA A 133 2.80 -5.43 -12.56
C ALA A 133 3.28 -3.99 -12.27
N GLY A 134 2.74 -3.00 -13.00
CA GLY A 134 2.94 -1.59 -12.73
C GLY A 134 2.55 -1.19 -11.29
N SER A 135 1.40 -1.68 -10.81
CA SER A 135 0.96 -1.45 -9.42
C SER A 135 1.92 -2.00 -8.38
N TRP A 136 2.41 -3.22 -8.59
CA TRP A 136 3.27 -3.89 -7.61
C TRP A 136 4.71 -3.34 -7.58
N ILE A 137 5.14 -2.68 -8.65
CA ILE A 137 6.44 -2.00 -8.73
C ILE A 137 6.36 -0.58 -8.16
N GLY A 138 5.28 0.16 -8.43
CA GLY A 138 5.23 1.61 -8.19
C GLY A 138 3.88 2.18 -7.75
N GLY A 139 2.92 1.33 -7.40
CA GLY A 139 1.58 1.70 -6.93
C GLY A 139 0.60 2.09 -8.03
N THR A 140 -0.57 2.58 -7.61
CA THR A 140 -1.70 2.89 -8.50
C THR A 140 -1.40 3.92 -9.58
N GLY A 141 -0.49 4.87 -9.33
CA GLY A 141 -0.02 5.81 -10.36
C GLY A 141 0.76 5.11 -11.47
N ASN A 142 1.63 4.17 -11.11
CA ASN A 142 2.40 3.39 -12.07
C ASN A 142 1.52 2.36 -12.81
N MET A 143 0.49 1.83 -12.14
CA MET A 143 -0.56 1.02 -12.79
C MET A 143 -1.26 1.81 -13.91
N ALA A 144 -1.70 3.04 -13.63
CA ALA A 144 -2.38 3.89 -14.60
C ALA A 144 -1.48 4.25 -15.80
N ALA A 145 -0.23 4.64 -15.53
CA ALA A 145 0.74 4.94 -16.58
C ALA A 145 1.03 3.70 -17.47
N THR A 146 1.24 2.54 -16.85
CA THR A 146 1.48 1.28 -17.60
C THR A 146 0.26 0.89 -18.43
N ALA A 147 -0.95 1.07 -17.89
CA ALA A 147 -2.18 0.80 -18.62
C ALA A 147 -2.36 1.70 -19.84
N GLU A 148 -2.01 2.99 -19.72
CA GLU A 148 -2.02 3.93 -20.83
C GLU A 148 -0.99 3.54 -21.91
N MET A 149 0.25 3.21 -21.51
CA MET A 149 1.31 2.77 -22.43
C MET A 149 0.95 1.48 -23.19
N LEU A 150 0.22 0.56 -22.55
CA LEU A 150 -0.19 -0.71 -23.14
C LEU A 150 -1.54 -0.63 -23.89
N ALA A 151 -2.18 0.54 -23.90
CA ALA A 151 -3.55 0.72 -24.39
C ALA A 151 -4.52 -0.32 -23.80
N THR A 152 -4.40 -0.57 -22.49
CA THR A 152 -5.18 -1.57 -21.76
C THR A 152 -6.68 -1.24 -21.83
N PRO A 153 -7.53 -2.17 -22.30
CA PRO A 153 -8.98 -1.95 -22.34
C PRO A 153 -9.56 -1.69 -20.94
N PRO A 154 -10.59 -0.84 -20.80
CA PRO A 154 -11.19 -0.50 -19.51
C PRO A 154 -11.63 -1.72 -18.69
N GLU A 155 -12.09 -2.77 -19.36
CA GLU A 155 -12.49 -4.03 -18.75
C GLU A 155 -11.29 -4.73 -18.10
N GLN A 156 -10.15 -4.81 -18.80
CA GLN A 156 -8.93 -5.41 -18.28
C GLN A 156 -8.32 -4.57 -17.16
N PHE A 157 -8.38 -3.24 -17.28
CA PHE A 157 -7.94 -2.33 -16.22
C PHE A 157 -8.80 -2.49 -14.96
N GLY A 158 -10.12 -2.58 -15.11
CA GLY A 158 -11.04 -2.84 -14.00
C GLY A 158 -10.76 -4.18 -13.31
N LEU A 159 -10.50 -5.24 -14.07
CA LEU A 159 -10.10 -6.54 -13.54
C LEU A 159 -8.74 -6.47 -12.80
N ALA A 160 -7.77 -5.73 -13.33
CA ALA A 160 -6.48 -5.52 -12.67
C ALA A 160 -6.63 -4.80 -11.32
N VAL A 161 -7.43 -3.73 -11.26
CA VAL A 161 -7.73 -2.99 -10.01
C VAL A 161 -8.44 -3.89 -8.99
N LEU A 162 -9.42 -4.69 -9.45
CA LEU A 162 -10.10 -5.66 -8.57
C LEU A 162 -9.14 -6.70 -8.02
N ALA A 163 -8.30 -7.28 -8.88
CA ALA A 163 -7.30 -8.26 -8.48
C ALA A 163 -6.30 -7.67 -7.47
N ASP A 164 -5.81 -6.44 -7.72
CA ASP A 164 -4.89 -5.70 -6.85
C ASP A 164 -5.49 -5.46 -5.45
N ASN A 165 -6.77 -5.13 -5.36
CA ASN A 165 -7.44 -4.93 -4.08
C ASN A 165 -7.68 -6.25 -3.32
N VAL A 166 -8.11 -7.30 -4.02
CA VAL A 166 -8.44 -8.60 -3.39
C VAL A 166 -7.18 -9.30 -2.89
N ILE A 167 -6.08 -9.21 -3.63
CA ILE A 167 -4.84 -9.90 -3.26
C ILE A 167 -4.28 -9.38 -1.93
N TYR A 168 -4.52 -8.13 -1.53
CA TYR A 168 -4.11 -7.64 -0.20
C TYR A 168 -4.68 -8.48 0.95
N ILE A 169 -5.90 -9.01 0.80
CA ILE A 169 -6.57 -9.84 1.82
C ILE A 169 -5.80 -11.16 2.02
N VAL A 170 -5.20 -11.70 0.96
CA VAL A 170 -4.49 -12.98 0.97
C VAL A 170 -2.98 -12.82 1.16
N TRP A 171 -2.41 -11.77 0.59
CA TRP A 171 -0.97 -11.50 0.58
C TRP A 171 -0.47 -10.93 1.89
N LEU A 172 -1.21 -9.99 2.50
CA LEU A 172 -0.81 -9.40 3.77
C LEU A 172 -0.66 -10.46 4.90
N PRO A 173 -1.59 -11.42 5.10
CA PRO A 173 -1.37 -12.53 6.04
C PRO A 173 -0.14 -13.38 5.68
N ILE A 174 0.12 -13.65 4.40
CA ILE A 174 1.30 -14.41 3.96
C ILE A 174 2.60 -13.68 4.33
N LEU A 175 2.67 -12.36 4.09
CA LEU A 175 3.82 -11.54 4.47
C LEU A 175 4.05 -11.51 5.98
N LEU A 176 2.97 -11.49 6.76
CA LEU A 176 3.09 -11.47 8.21
C LEU A 176 3.50 -12.85 8.75
N ALA A 177 2.94 -13.91 8.19
CA ALA A 177 3.34 -15.29 8.48
C ALA A 177 4.80 -15.56 8.08
N SER A 178 5.32 -14.91 7.02
CA SER A 178 6.69 -15.11 6.56
C SER A 178 7.73 -14.66 7.59
N LYS A 179 7.39 -13.75 8.51
CA LYS A 179 8.27 -13.38 9.64
C LYS A 179 8.67 -14.60 10.48
N ASN A 180 7.76 -15.55 10.66
CA ASN A 180 8.03 -16.78 11.43
C ASN A 180 9.02 -17.72 10.73
N PHE A 181 9.29 -17.52 9.44
CA PHE A 181 10.24 -18.30 8.66
C PHE A 181 11.63 -17.65 8.58
N ALA A 182 11.83 -16.46 9.15
CA ALA A 182 13.07 -15.70 9.06
C ALA A 182 14.29 -16.53 9.48
N ASP A 183 14.25 -17.22 10.63
CA ASP A 183 15.39 -18.01 11.12
C ASP A 183 15.76 -19.16 10.19
N ARG A 184 14.76 -19.83 9.60
CA ARG A 184 14.97 -20.93 8.66
C ARG A 184 15.56 -20.41 7.35
N PHE A 185 15.04 -19.29 6.87
CA PHE A 185 15.55 -18.63 5.67
C PHE A 185 16.99 -18.16 5.85
N ASN A 186 17.30 -17.53 6.99
CA ASN A 186 18.65 -17.05 7.31
C ASN A 186 19.68 -18.20 7.34
N LYS A 187 19.32 -19.35 7.90
CA LYS A 187 20.15 -20.56 7.89
C LYS A 187 20.34 -21.11 6.47
N TRP A 188 19.27 -21.21 5.69
CA TRP A 188 19.34 -21.71 4.31
C TRP A 188 20.19 -20.79 3.41
N ALA A 189 20.05 -19.48 3.57
CA ALA A 189 20.81 -18.48 2.82
C ALA A 189 22.24 -18.27 3.33
N ASN A 190 22.68 -19.01 4.37
CA ASN A 190 23.98 -18.85 5.03
C ASN A 190 24.29 -17.39 5.39
N VAL A 191 23.30 -16.69 5.96
CA VAL A 191 23.49 -15.28 6.38
C VAL A 191 24.46 -15.24 7.56
N PRO A 192 25.55 -14.45 7.47
CA PRO A 192 26.51 -14.32 8.57
C PRO A 192 25.87 -13.80 9.87
N GLU A 193 26.28 -14.35 11.02
CA GLU A 193 25.70 -14.01 12.33
C GLU A 193 25.90 -12.53 12.71
N ASP A 194 26.99 -11.90 12.27
CA ASP A 194 27.26 -10.47 12.46
C ASP A 194 26.20 -9.59 11.77
N ARG A 195 25.69 -10.03 10.61
CA ARG A 195 24.65 -9.33 9.86
C ARG A 195 23.29 -9.45 10.53
N ILE A 196 22.98 -10.61 11.09
CA ILE A 196 21.77 -10.84 11.88
C ILE A 196 21.78 -9.93 13.10
N ARG A 197 22.88 -9.91 13.86
CA ARG A 197 23.03 -9.03 15.04
C ARG A 197 22.95 -7.55 14.68
N MET A 198 23.49 -7.15 13.52
CA MET A 198 23.40 -5.77 13.05
C MET A 198 21.94 -5.39 12.72
N MET A 199 21.16 -6.28 12.09
CA MET A 199 19.73 -6.05 11.83
C MET A 199 18.92 -5.95 13.13
N ASP A 200 19.16 -6.84 14.10
CA ASP A 200 18.49 -6.80 15.40
C ASP A 200 18.82 -5.51 16.17
N SER A 201 20.08 -5.08 16.11
CA SER A 201 20.51 -3.82 16.75
C SER A 201 19.89 -2.59 16.09
N ALA A 202 19.76 -2.58 14.76
CA ALA A 202 19.06 -1.52 14.04
C ALA A 202 17.56 -1.48 14.37
N ALA A 203 16.92 -2.65 14.54
CA ALA A 203 15.53 -2.74 14.99
C ALA A 203 15.35 -2.25 16.44
N ALA A 204 16.31 -2.55 17.32
CA ALA A 204 16.29 -2.09 18.70
C ALA A 204 16.51 -0.57 18.83
N LEU A 205 17.30 0.05 17.93
CA LEU A 205 17.48 1.50 17.87
C LEU A 205 16.22 2.26 17.44
N MET A 206 15.26 1.60 16.77
CA MET A 206 13.95 2.19 16.47
C MET A 206 13.02 2.26 17.69
N ILE A 207 13.40 1.64 18.82
CA ILE A 207 12.71 1.79 20.10
C ILE A 207 13.28 3.04 20.78
N GLU A 208 13.00 4.20 20.19
CA GLU A 208 13.27 5.48 20.85
C GLU A 208 12.19 5.70 21.92
N GLU A 209 12.56 6.19 23.11
CA GLU A 209 11.59 6.55 24.16
C GLU A 209 10.64 7.64 23.62
N GLU A 210 9.44 7.22 23.22
CA GLU A 210 8.39 8.13 22.75
C GLU A 210 7.95 9.02 23.92
N LYS A 211 8.35 10.29 23.88
CA LYS A 211 7.87 11.30 24.81
C LYS A 211 6.41 11.60 24.52
N ALA A 212 5.61 11.75 25.58
CA ALA A 212 4.20 12.13 25.45
C ALA A 212 4.08 13.46 24.67
N PRO A 213 3.42 13.46 23.50
CA PRO A 213 3.31 14.66 22.67
C PRO A 213 2.45 15.73 23.34
N HIS A 214 2.87 16.97 23.24
CA HIS A 214 2.06 18.12 23.64
C HIS A 214 1.15 18.57 22.49
N MET A 215 0.07 19.32 22.80
CA MET A 215 -0.85 19.86 21.79
C MET A 215 -0.13 20.61 20.65
N ARG A 216 0.95 21.33 20.96
CA ARG A 216 1.75 22.06 19.97
C ARG A 216 2.39 21.13 18.93
N ASP A 217 2.80 19.94 19.35
CA ASP A 217 3.47 18.98 18.46
C ASP A 217 2.48 18.48 17.40
N TYR A 218 1.22 18.22 17.78
CA TYR A 218 0.17 17.89 16.82
C TYR A 218 -0.12 19.03 15.83
N ILE A 219 -0.13 20.27 16.29
CA ILE A 219 -0.35 21.44 15.41
C ILE A 219 0.82 21.60 14.43
N TYR A 220 2.07 21.43 14.89
CA TYR A 220 3.24 21.49 14.01
C TYR A 220 3.27 20.35 13.01
N LEU A 221 2.95 19.12 13.43
CA LEU A 221 2.85 17.97 12.54
C LEU A 221 1.77 18.19 11.48
N ALA A 222 0.60 18.70 11.86
CA ALA A 222 -0.47 19.03 10.92
C ALA A 222 -0.03 20.11 9.92
N ALA A 223 0.62 21.19 10.39
CA ALA A 223 1.11 22.27 9.55
C ALA A 223 2.17 21.78 8.55
N ILE A 224 3.13 20.97 9.00
CA ILE A 224 4.17 20.38 8.14
C ILE A 224 3.53 19.43 7.12
N ALA A 225 2.69 18.50 7.56
CA ALA A 225 2.13 17.49 6.68
C ALA A 225 1.21 18.08 5.60
N ILE A 226 0.35 19.04 5.98
CA ILE A 226 -0.50 19.76 5.03
C ILE A 226 0.34 20.66 4.12
N GLY A 227 1.32 21.39 4.67
CA GLY A 227 2.19 22.27 3.89
C GLY A 227 3.02 21.54 2.83
N VAL A 228 3.67 20.43 3.22
CA VAL A 228 4.43 19.58 2.29
C VAL A 228 3.51 18.96 1.24
N THR A 229 2.32 18.47 1.64
CA THR A 229 1.32 17.95 0.70
C THR A 229 0.92 19.01 -0.33
N TRP A 230 0.65 20.23 0.12
CA TRP A 230 0.28 21.34 -0.75
C TRP A 230 1.39 21.72 -1.73
N ILE A 231 2.65 21.73 -1.28
CA ILE A 231 3.83 22.03 -2.13
C ILE A 231 4.11 20.89 -3.12
N SER A 232 3.85 19.64 -2.74
CA SER A 232 4.11 18.47 -3.59
C SER A 232 3.29 18.46 -4.88
N ALA A 233 2.03 18.91 -4.84
CA ALA A 233 1.13 18.91 -5.98
C ALA A 233 1.60 19.80 -7.16
N PRO A 234 1.94 21.09 -6.97
CA PRO A 234 2.48 21.91 -8.05
C PRO A 234 3.88 21.44 -8.48
N LEU A 235 4.73 20.98 -7.55
CA LEU A 235 6.04 20.43 -7.91
C LEU A 235 5.90 19.22 -8.85
N ALA A 236 4.99 18.29 -8.55
CA ALA A 236 4.72 17.14 -9.41
C ALA A 236 4.34 17.56 -10.84
N ARG A 237 3.54 18.61 -10.99
CA ARG A 237 3.19 19.16 -12.32
C ARG A 237 4.39 19.75 -13.04
N VAL A 238 5.27 20.46 -12.33
CA VAL A 238 6.51 21.01 -12.91
C VAL A 238 7.42 19.88 -13.40
N PHE A 239 7.63 18.85 -12.58
CA PHE A 239 8.42 17.68 -12.97
C PHE A 239 7.80 16.92 -14.14
N PHE A 240 6.49 16.71 -14.14
CA PHE A 240 5.78 16.06 -15.23
C PHE A 240 5.93 16.84 -16.54
N ASN A 241 5.72 18.16 -16.52
CA ASN A 241 5.89 19.00 -17.70
C ASN A 241 7.35 18.98 -18.20
N ALA A 242 8.33 19.04 -17.30
CA ALA A 242 9.74 18.95 -17.67
C ALA A 242 10.08 17.60 -18.31
N MET A 243 9.53 16.51 -17.79
CA MET A 243 9.67 15.17 -18.37
C MET A 243 9.07 15.11 -19.78
N MET A 244 7.83 15.58 -19.96
CA MET A 244 7.15 15.61 -21.26
C MET A 244 7.89 16.46 -22.30
N THR A 245 8.51 17.57 -21.90
CA THR A 245 9.32 18.38 -22.82
C THR A 245 10.61 17.69 -23.25
N SER A 246 11.17 16.83 -22.40
CA SER A 246 12.46 16.17 -22.62
C SER A 246 12.32 14.82 -23.34
N ALA A 247 11.17 14.15 -23.18
CA ALA A 247 10.84 12.88 -23.82
C ALA A 247 9.36 12.86 -24.26
N PRO A 248 9.00 13.56 -25.36
CA PRO A 248 7.61 13.76 -25.78
C PRO A 248 6.90 12.50 -26.32
N GLY A 249 7.55 11.33 -26.29
CA GLY A 249 7.02 10.04 -26.76
C GLY A 249 6.98 8.94 -25.70
N LEU A 250 7.18 9.31 -24.42
CA LEU A 250 6.89 8.47 -23.25
C LEU A 250 5.55 8.89 -22.63
#